data_AF-A0A961RVB2-F1
#
_entry.id   AF-A0A961RVB2-F1
#
_cell.length_a   1.000
_cell.length_b   1.000
_cell.length_c   1.000
_cell.angle_alpha   90.00
_cell.angle_beta   90.00
_cell.angle_gamma   90.00
#
_symmetry.space_group_name_H-M   'P 1'
#
loop_
_entity.id
_entity.type
_entity.pdbx_description
1 polymer ?
#
loop_
_entity_poly.entity_id
_entity_poly.type
_entity_poly.pdbx_seq_one_letter_code
_entity_poly.pdbx_strand_id
1 'polypeptide(L)'
;MAPLKIFIGWDSREDIAYQVARHSLIRHASIPVEVTPIKLAELVENGLYTRDIDPLASTEFTYSRFLTPHLAGFEGWALFVDCDFLFFGDVAGLQQYMQPQHAVACVKHDYTPKEATKMDGVVQTAYPRKNWSSFMLFNCAHPSTRNLSVERVNSETGAYLHRMQWAADGEIGEIPTAWNWLEGW
;
A
#
# COMPACT_ATOMS: atom_id res chain seq x y z
N MET A 1 20.03 -10.01 -10.49
CA MET A 1 18.56 -10.03 -10.35
C MET A 1 18.06 -8.60 -10.50
N ALA A 2 16.89 -8.39 -11.09
CA ALA A 2 16.26 -7.08 -11.07
C ALA A 2 15.92 -6.68 -9.61
N PRO A 3 16.02 -5.39 -9.26
CA PRO A 3 15.69 -4.95 -7.90
C PRO A 3 14.19 -5.13 -7.61
N LEU A 4 13.86 -5.42 -6.36
CA LEU A 4 12.47 -5.35 -5.90
C LEU A 4 12.05 -3.87 -5.89
N LYS A 5 11.01 -3.53 -6.66
CA LYS A 5 10.43 -2.18 -6.68
C LYS A 5 9.60 -1.98 -5.42
N ILE A 6 9.87 -0.91 -4.70
CA ILE A 6 9.21 -0.57 -3.45
C ILE A 6 8.75 0.87 -3.51
N PHE A 7 7.46 1.06 -3.30
CA PHE A 7 6.82 2.36 -3.27
C PHE A 7 6.40 2.66 -1.84
N ILE A 8 6.92 3.74 -1.29
CA ILE A 8 6.53 4.20 0.04
C ILE A 8 5.59 5.40 -0.16
N GLY A 9 4.47 5.41 0.55
CA GLY A 9 3.62 6.59 0.64
C GLY A 9 4.45 7.81 1.03
N TRP A 10 4.10 8.98 0.52
CA TRP A 10 4.73 10.22 0.94
C TRP A 10 3.65 11.25 1.23
N ASP A 11 3.81 11.94 2.36
CA ASP A 11 2.93 13.01 2.79
C ASP A 11 3.79 14.22 3.13
N SER A 12 3.44 15.38 2.55
CA SER A 12 4.17 16.63 2.78
C SER A 12 4.28 17.04 4.25
N ARG A 13 3.38 16.55 5.11
CA ARG A 13 3.37 16.79 6.56
C ARG A 13 4.31 15.85 7.32
N GLU A 14 4.73 14.74 6.71
CA GLU A 14 5.41 13.62 7.38
C GLU A 14 6.69 13.17 6.65
N ASP A 15 7.46 14.09 6.04
CA ASP A 15 8.69 13.73 5.31
C ASP A 15 9.68 12.91 6.16
N ILE A 16 9.83 13.25 7.45
CA ILE A 16 10.71 12.52 8.37
C ILE A 16 10.30 11.05 8.49
N ALA A 17 8.99 10.76 8.55
CA ALA A 17 8.49 9.39 8.63
C ALA A 17 8.93 8.60 7.39
N TYR A 18 8.73 9.17 6.20
CA TYR A 18 9.20 8.57 4.95
C TYR A 18 10.72 8.33 4.95
N GLN A 19 11.53 9.30 5.40
CA GLN A 19 12.99 9.15 5.44
C GLN A 19 13.41 7.99 6.36
N VAL A 20 12.75 7.85 7.52
CA VAL A 20 13.00 6.75 8.47
C VAL A 20 12.57 5.40 7.88
N ALA A 21 11.39 5.34 7.26
CA ALA A 21 10.91 4.13 6.58
C ALA A 21 11.86 3.68 5.48
N ARG A 22 12.25 4.61 4.59
CA ARG A 22 13.23 4.35 3.52
C ARG A 22 14.58 3.93 4.07
N HIS A 23 15.11 4.62 5.08
CA HIS A 23 16.41 4.30 5.67
C HIS A 23 16.42 2.92 6.32
N SER A 24 15.42 2.63 7.17
CA SER A 24 15.32 1.36 7.87
C SER A 24 15.13 0.19 6.90
N LEU A 25 14.36 0.37 5.83
CA LEU A 25 14.21 -0.62 4.77
C LEU A 25 15.55 -0.93 4.10
N ILE A 26 16.24 0.10 3.58
CA ILE A 26 17.49 -0.08 2.85
C ILE A 26 18.57 -0.70 3.74
N ARG A 27 18.60 -0.32 5.03
CA ARG A 27 19.56 -0.84 6.01
C ARG A 27 19.46 -2.35 6.20
N HIS A 28 18.26 -2.92 6.13
CA HIS A 28 18.03 -4.35 6.41
C HIS A 28 17.91 -5.20 5.14
N ALA A 29 17.79 -4.60 3.95
CA ALA A 29 17.64 -5.33 2.70
C ALA A 29 18.93 -6.09 2.31
N SER A 30 18.83 -7.41 2.13
CA SER A 30 19.93 -8.23 1.59
C SER A 30 19.89 -8.40 0.07
N ILE A 31 18.75 -8.07 -0.54
CA ILE A 31 18.54 -8.08 -1.99
C ILE A 31 18.56 -6.66 -2.55
N PRO A 32 18.85 -6.47 -3.87
CA PRO A 32 18.69 -5.17 -4.51
C PRO A 32 17.25 -4.67 -4.40
N VAL A 33 17.09 -3.42 -3.96
CA VAL A 33 15.81 -2.72 -3.84
C VAL A 33 15.85 -1.39 -4.56
N GLU A 34 14.72 -0.99 -5.14
CA GLU A 34 14.51 0.33 -5.72
C GLU A 34 13.37 0.99 -4.95
N VAL A 35 13.67 2.06 -4.22
CA VAL A 35 12.70 2.72 -3.32
C VAL A 35 12.29 4.07 -3.88
N THR A 36 11.00 4.22 -4.20
CA THR A 36 10.43 5.42 -4.82
C THR A 36 9.31 5.98 -3.96
N PRO A 37 9.31 7.28 -3.61
CA PRO A 37 8.17 7.89 -2.92
C PRO A 37 6.97 8.03 -3.87
N ILE A 38 5.75 7.81 -3.37
CA ILE A 38 4.53 8.20 -4.07
C ILE A 38 4.14 9.61 -3.62
N LYS A 39 4.59 10.61 -4.39
CA LYS A 39 4.26 12.01 -4.13
C LYS A 39 3.05 12.46 -4.93
N LEU A 40 2.02 12.91 -4.24
CA LEU A 40 0.77 13.29 -4.87
C LEU A 40 0.93 14.44 -5.87
N ALA A 41 1.73 15.45 -5.55
CA ALA A 41 2.00 16.59 -6.43
C ALA A 41 2.60 16.15 -7.79
N GLU A 42 3.58 15.24 -7.76
CA GLU A 42 4.21 14.71 -8.98
C GLU A 42 3.22 13.88 -9.80
N LEU A 43 2.33 13.11 -9.15
CA LEU A 43 1.28 12.36 -9.85
C LEU A 43 0.24 13.27 -10.52
N VAL A 44 -0.13 14.37 -9.88
CA VAL A 44 -1.05 15.37 -10.45
C VAL A 44 -0.41 16.05 -11.64
N GLU A 45 0.86 16.48 -11.52
CA GLU A 45 1.60 17.12 -12.61
C GLU A 45 1.72 16.22 -13.85
N ASN A 46 1.89 14.91 -13.64
CA ASN A 46 1.97 13.92 -14.71
C ASN A 46 0.59 13.42 -15.20
N GLY A 47 -0.52 13.98 -14.71
CA GLY A 47 -1.88 13.57 -15.11
C GLY A 47 -2.29 12.17 -14.65
N LEU A 48 -1.58 11.59 -13.68
CA LEU A 48 -1.86 10.26 -13.12
C LEU A 48 -2.85 10.30 -11.96
N TYR A 49 -3.06 11.48 -11.36
CA TYR A 49 -4.00 11.66 -10.27
C TYR A 49 -4.88 12.89 -10.51
N THR A 50 -6.19 12.68 -10.48
CA THR A 50 -7.22 13.68 -10.80
C THR A 50 -8.41 13.64 -9.83
N ARG A 51 -8.34 12.84 -8.75
CA ARG A 51 -9.41 12.81 -7.73
C ARG A 51 -9.52 14.17 -7.03
N ASP A 52 -10.75 14.58 -6.78
CA ASP A 52 -11.04 15.69 -5.88
C ASP A 52 -10.53 15.40 -4.46
N ILE A 53 -10.32 16.46 -3.69
CA ILE A 53 -9.93 16.37 -2.28
C ILE A 53 -11.07 15.69 -1.50
N ASP A 54 -10.81 14.48 -1.04
CA ASP A 54 -11.72 13.75 -0.15
C ASP A 54 -11.44 14.15 1.30
N PRO A 55 -12.40 14.77 2.01
CA PRO A 55 -12.21 15.14 3.42
C PRO A 55 -12.02 13.94 4.36
N LEU A 56 -12.30 12.71 3.90
CA LEU A 56 -12.05 11.47 4.64
C LEU A 56 -10.65 10.90 4.39
N ALA A 57 -9.91 11.43 3.40
CA ALA A 57 -8.53 11.03 3.17
C ALA A 57 -7.64 11.58 4.29
N SER A 58 -6.96 10.67 4.99
CA SER A 58 -6.06 11.02 6.10
C SER A 58 -4.65 11.37 5.63
N THR A 59 -4.26 10.93 4.43
CA THR A 59 -2.90 11.03 3.89
C THR A 59 -2.92 11.36 2.40
N GLU A 60 -1.87 12.00 1.89
CA GLU A 60 -1.68 12.27 0.46
C GLU A 60 -1.64 10.98 -0.39
N PHE A 61 -1.36 9.83 0.23
CA PHE A 61 -1.31 8.52 -0.42
C PHE A 61 -2.51 7.61 -0.13
N THR A 62 -3.62 8.15 0.40
CA THR A 62 -4.84 7.36 0.66
C THR A 62 -5.29 6.60 -0.60
N TYR A 63 -5.35 7.26 -1.75
CA TYR A 63 -5.75 6.65 -3.01
C TYR A 63 -4.59 6.39 -3.97
N SER A 64 -3.56 7.23 -3.98
CA SER A 64 -2.44 7.06 -4.92
C SER A 64 -1.60 5.80 -4.64
N ARG A 65 -1.69 5.19 -3.44
CA ARG A 65 -1.11 3.86 -3.16
C ARG A 65 -1.53 2.78 -4.16
N PHE A 66 -2.74 2.88 -4.72
CA PHE A 66 -3.26 1.93 -5.69
C PHE A 66 -2.73 2.15 -7.12
N LEU A 67 -1.96 3.22 -7.36
CA LEU A 67 -1.20 3.41 -8.60
C LEU A 67 0.13 2.63 -8.58
N THR A 68 0.49 1.98 -7.47
CA THR A 68 1.73 1.18 -7.36
C THR A 68 1.94 0.22 -8.55
N PRO A 69 0.94 -0.58 -9.00
CA PRO A 69 1.14 -1.43 -10.16
C PRO A 69 1.40 -0.65 -11.45
N HIS A 70 0.73 0.49 -11.66
CA HIS A 70 0.98 1.35 -12.80
C HIS A 70 2.39 1.93 -12.79
N LEU A 71 2.85 2.44 -11.64
CA LEU A 71 4.21 2.96 -11.44
C LEU A 71 5.28 1.88 -11.62
N ALA A 72 4.95 0.62 -11.30
CA ALA A 72 5.80 -0.54 -11.56
C ALA A 72 5.81 -0.98 -13.04
N GLY A 73 5.02 -0.34 -13.92
CA GLY A 73 4.85 -0.72 -15.32
C GLY A 73 3.90 -1.90 -15.55
N PHE A 74 3.17 -2.32 -14.51
CA PHE A 74 2.41 -3.57 -14.47
C PHE A 74 3.26 -4.82 -14.78
N GLU A 75 4.51 -4.81 -14.31
CA GLU A 75 5.48 -5.89 -14.53
C GLU A 75 6.04 -6.39 -13.21
N GLY A 76 6.19 -7.72 -13.11
CA GLY A 76 6.81 -8.36 -11.95
C GLY A 76 6.04 -8.14 -10.65
N TRP A 77 6.79 -7.95 -9.57
CA TRP A 77 6.28 -7.72 -8.22
C TRP A 77 6.70 -6.35 -7.71
N ALA A 78 5.80 -5.68 -6.98
CA ALA A 78 6.08 -4.42 -6.32
C ALA A 78 5.49 -4.40 -4.91
N LEU A 79 6.21 -3.80 -3.97
CA LEU A 79 5.74 -3.58 -2.61
C LEU A 79 5.25 -2.14 -2.47
N PHE A 80 4.08 -1.96 -1.87
CA PHE A 80 3.64 -0.68 -1.31
C PHE A 80 3.66 -0.73 0.22
N VAL A 81 4.11 0.35 0.86
CA VAL A 81 3.95 0.59 2.31
C VAL A 81 3.59 2.05 2.61
N ASP A 82 2.89 2.30 3.72
CA ASP A 82 2.63 3.65 4.22
C ASP A 82 3.94 4.34 4.68
N CYS A 83 3.92 5.67 4.81
CA CYS A 83 5.13 6.48 5.09
C CYS A 83 5.73 6.26 6.47
N ASP A 84 4.95 5.78 7.43
CA ASP A 84 5.28 5.64 8.85
C ASP A 84 5.77 4.25 9.25
N PHE A 85 6.13 3.41 8.27
CA PHE A 85 6.69 2.08 8.55
C PHE A 85 8.11 2.14 9.14
N LEU A 86 8.40 1.21 10.05
CA LEU A 86 9.75 0.96 10.55
C LEU A 86 10.15 -0.49 10.29
N PHE A 87 11.15 -0.71 9.44
CA PHE A 87 11.58 -2.05 9.06
C PHE A 87 12.65 -2.59 10.01
N PHE A 88 12.39 -3.77 10.56
CA PHE A 88 13.35 -4.57 11.34
C PHE A 88 13.81 -5.84 10.61
N GLY A 89 13.03 -6.30 9.63
CA GLY A 89 13.27 -7.52 8.87
C GLY A 89 13.80 -7.24 7.47
N ASP A 90 14.46 -8.25 6.90
CA ASP A 90 14.94 -8.24 5.51
C ASP A 90 13.81 -8.56 4.54
N VAL A 91 13.50 -7.62 3.64
CA VAL A 91 12.45 -7.74 2.62
C VAL A 91 12.64 -8.89 1.64
N ALA A 92 13.84 -9.50 1.57
CA ALA A 92 14.04 -10.76 0.85
C ALA A 92 13.08 -11.86 1.33
N GLY A 93 12.72 -11.86 2.62
CA GLY A 93 11.76 -12.79 3.19
C GLY A 93 10.37 -12.72 2.54
N LEU A 94 10.01 -11.63 1.85
CA LEU A 94 8.74 -11.50 1.16
C LEU A 94 8.61 -12.39 -0.08
N GLN A 95 9.73 -12.87 -0.63
CA GLN A 95 9.72 -13.74 -1.82
C GLN A 95 8.89 -15.01 -1.63
N GLN A 96 8.78 -15.52 -0.40
CA GLN A 96 7.95 -16.69 -0.09
C GLN A 96 6.43 -16.45 -0.30
N TYR A 97 5.99 -15.19 -0.29
CA TYR A 97 4.59 -14.80 -0.48
C TYR A 97 4.27 -14.40 -1.93
N MET A 98 5.26 -14.43 -2.84
CA MET A 98 5.12 -14.11 -4.26
C MET A 98 4.46 -15.26 -5.06
N GLN A 99 3.24 -15.60 -4.68
CA GLN A 99 2.49 -16.71 -5.27
C GLN A 99 1.78 -16.27 -6.56
N PRO A 100 2.00 -16.94 -7.71
CA PRO A 100 1.49 -16.48 -9.02
C PRO A 100 -0.03 -16.29 -9.11
N GLN A 101 -0.80 -17.05 -8.33
CA GLN A 101 -2.26 -16.98 -8.27
C GLN A 101 -2.80 -15.79 -7.46
N HIS A 102 -1.94 -15.09 -6.70
CA HIS A 102 -2.36 -13.92 -5.94
C HIS A 102 -2.12 -12.65 -6.77
N ALA A 103 -3.13 -11.78 -6.82
CA ALA A 103 -3.01 -10.42 -7.37
C ALA A 103 -2.29 -9.50 -6.38
N VAL A 104 -2.51 -9.71 -5.09
CA VAL A 104 -1.87 -9.02 -3.98
C VAL A 104 -1.77 -9.92 -2.77
N ALA A 105 -0.70 -9.77 -1.99
CA ALA A 105 -0.59 -10.34 -0.66
C ALA A 105 -0.45 -9.21 0.37
N CYS A 106 -1.14 -9.34 1.50
CA CYS A 106 -1.17 -8.34 2.56
C CYS A 106 -1.39 -9.01 3.93
N VAL A 107 -1.19 -8.24 5.00
CA VAL A 107 -1.60 -8.69 6.34
C VAL A 107 -3.11 -8.51 6.49
N LYS A 108 -3.80 -9.61 6.78
CA LYS A 108 -5.26 -9.66 6.93
C LYS A 108 -5.66 -9.31 8.37
N HIS A 109 -5.51 -8.06 8.74
CA HIS A 109 -5.93 -7.55 10.06
C HIS A 109 -7.42 -7.82 10.30
N ASP A 110 -7.74 -8.50 11.41
CA ASP A 110 -9.11 -8.65 11.91
C ASP A 110 -9.42 -7.53 12.90
N TYR A 111 -9.80 -6.38 12.34
CA TYR A 111 -10.03 -5.16 13.11
C TYR A 111 -11.50 -5.01 13.49
N THR A 112 -11.80 -5.19 14.78
CA THR A 112 -13.07 -4.76 15.38
C THR A 112 -12.79 -3.60 16.34
N PRO A 113 -13.15 -2.34 15.99
CA PRO A 113 -12.90 -1.19 16.84
C PRO A 113 -13.61 -1.33 18.19
N LYS A 114 -12.87 -1.14 19.29
CA LYS A 114 -13.46 -1.03 20.64
C LYS A 114 -13.90 0.40 20.97
N GLU A 115 -13.29 1.40 20.35
CA GLU A 115 -13.55 2.82 20.60
C GLU A 115 -14.30 3.47 19.43
N ALA A 116 -15.13 4.48 19.72
CA ALA A 116 -15.98 5.14 18.73
C ALA A 116 -15.27 6.25 17.93
N THR A 117 -14.04 6.64 18.32
CA THR A 117 -13.28 7.78 17.79
C THR A 117 -11.84 7.38 17.47
N LYS A 118 -11.31 7.89 16.35
CA LYS A 118 -9.90 7.79 15.96
C LYS A 118 -9.02 8.75 16.78
N MET A 119 -7.69 8.64 16.65
CA MET A 119 -6.71 9.55 17.28
C MET A 119 -6.98 11.04 16.99
N ASP A 120 -7.52 11.39 15.82
CA ASP A 120 -7.82 12.78 15.45
C ASP A 120 -9.25 13.23 15.80
N GLY A 121 -9.97 12.50 16.65
CA GLY A 121 -11.35 12.82 17.03
C GLY A 121 -12.41 12.53 15.95
N VAL A 122 -12.02 11.92 14.83
CA VAL A 122 -12.94 11.51 13.75
C VAL A 122 -13.64 10.20 14.12
N VAL A 123 -14.95 10.09 13.82
CA VAL A 123 -15.74 8.88 14.06
C VAL A 123 -15.08 7.66 13.41
N GLN A 124 -14.92 6.60 14.19
CA GLN A 124 -14.28 5.38 13.76
C GLN A 124 -15.32 4.41 13.17
N THR A 125 -15.31 4.25 11.84
CA THR A 125 -16.17 3.28 11.15
C THR A 125 -15.51 1.90 11.07
N ALA A 126 -16.30 0.86 11.37
CA ALA A 126 -15.96 -0.53 11.10
C ALA A 126 -16.36 -0.89 9.66
N TYR A 127 -15.45 -1.50 8.91
CA TYR A 127 -15.74 -2.05 7.59
C TYR A 127 -14.77 -3.20 7.27
N PRO A 128 -15.16 -4.13 6.36
CA PRO A 128 -14.31 -5.27 6.01
C PRO A 128 -12.96 -4.85 5.48
N ARG A 129 -11.90 -5.61 5.79
CA ARG A 129 -10.53 -5.41 5.27
C ARG A 129 -9.89 -4.06 5.65
N LYS A 130 -10.33 -3.49 6.77
CA LYS A 130 -9.71 -2.30 7.33
C LYS A 130 -8.24 -2.59 7.67
N ASN A 131 -7.36 -1.62 7.38
CA ASN A 131 -5.91 -1.69 7.56
C ASN A 131 -5.16 -2.72 6.68
N TRP A 132 -5.82 -3.36 5.71
CA TRP A 132 -5.14 -4.30 4.80
C TRP A 132 -4.28 -3.61 3.74
N SER A 133 -4.52 -2.31 3.52
CA SER A 133 -3.89 -1.54 2.44
C SER A 133 -2.71 -0.66 2.88
N SER A 134 -2.19 -0.83 4.11
CA SER A 134 -0.98 -0.14 4.57
C SER A 134 0.32 -0.89 4.21
N PHE A 135 0.22 -2.18 3.87
CA PHE A 135 1.32 -3.02 3.39
C PHE A 135 0.77 -3.98 2.33
N MET A 136 1.17 -3.80 1.07
CA MET A 136 0.64 -4.56 -0.06
C MET A 136 1.77 -5.02 -1.00
N LEU A 137 1.95 -6.33 -1.12
CA LEU A 137 2.83 -6.94 -2.10
C LEU A 137 2.02 -7.29 -3.35
N PHE A 138 2.12 -6.47 -4.39
CA PHE A 138 1.40 -6.63 -5.64
C PHE A 138 2.13 -7.59 -6.59
N ASN A 139 1.36 -8.50 -7.18
CA ASN A 139 1.72 -9.13 -8.44
C ASN A 139 1.25 -8.21 -9.58
N CYS A 140 2.15 -7.36 -10.06
CA CYS A 140 1.84 -6.34 -11.05
C CYS A 140 1.44 -6.93 -12.42
N ALA A 141 1.88 -8.16 -12.70
CA ALA A 141 1.53 -8.89 -13.91
C ALA A 141 0.18 -9.65 -13.84
N HIS A 142 -0.41 -9.80 -12.65
CA HIS A 142 -1.65 -10.55 -12.49
C HIS A 142 -2.83 -9.86 -13.22
N PRO A 143 -3.74 -10.62 -13.89
CA PRO A 143 -4.88 -10.06 -14.61
C PRO A 143 -5.73 -9.10 -13.77
N SER A 144 -6.11 -9.48 -12.55
CA SER A 144 -6.92 -8.63 -11.66
C SER A 144 -6.23 -7.33 -11.24
N THR A 145 -4.90 -7.29 -11.19
CA THR A 145 -4.16 -6.06 -10.89
C THR A 145 -4.35 -5.00 -11.98
N ARG A 146 -4.71 -5.41 -13.22
CA ARG A 146 -5.06 -4.48 -14.31
C ARG A 146 -6.33 -3.66 -14.04
N ASN A 147 -7.16 -4.09 -13.09
CA ASN A 147 -8.29 -3.29 -12.61
C ASN A 147 -7.85 -2.03 -11.85
N LEU A 148 -6.58 -1.93 -11.46
CA LEU A 148 -5.98 -0.72 -10.88
C LEU A 148 -5.38 0.20 -11.95
N SER A 149 -6.14 0.46 -13.01
CA SER A 149 -5.75 1.44 -14.02
C SER A 149 -5.80 2.87 -13.44
N VAL A 150 -5.08 3.81 -14.06
CA VAL A 150 -5.13 5.23 -13.69
C VAL A 150 -6.57 5.73 -13.66
N GLU A 151 -7.37 5.39 -14.68
CA GLU A 151 -8.78 5.76 -14.75
C GLU A 151 -9.59 5.21 -13.56
N ARG A 152 -9.45 3.92 -13.24
CA ARG A 152 -10.21 3.29 -12.17
C ARG A 152 -9.78 3.78 -10.79
N VAL A 153 -8.49 3.97 -10.54
CA VAL A 153 -8.02 4.56 -9.28
C VAL A 153 -8.57 5.97 -9.09
N ASN A 154 -8.79 6.74 -10.16
CA ASN A 154 -9.34 8.09 -10.07
C ASN A 154 -10.88 8.14 -9.97
N SER A 155 -11.60 7.14 -10.49
CA SER A 155 -13.07 7.16 -10.56
C SER A 155 -13.78 6.27 -9.53
N GLU A 156 -13.13 5.20 -9.06
CA GLU A 156 -13.74 4.23 -8.15
C GLU A 156 -13.84 4.75 -6.71
N THR A 157 -14.72 4.12 -5.93
CA THR A 157 -14.92 4.48 -4.53
C THR A 157 -13.73 4.07 -3.65
N GLY A 158 -13.54 4.75 -2.53
CA GLY A 158 -12.56 4.30 -1.53
C GLY A 158 -12.86 2.90 -0.99
N ALA A 159 -14.13 2.50 -0.92
CA ALA A 159 -14.52 1.14 -0.56
C ALA A 159 -14.03 0.11 -1.59
N TYR A 160 -14.16 0.41 -2.88
CA TYR A 160 -13.67 -0.47 -3.95
C TYR A 160 -12.16 -0.73 -3.82
N LEU A 161 -11.39 0.35 -3.61
CA LEU A 161 -9.94 0.29 -3.50
C LEU A 161 -9.47 -0.36 -2.20
N HIS A 162 -9.83 0.19 -1.04
CA HIS A 162 -9.34 -0.26 0.26
C HIS A 162 -9.87 -1.63 0.69
N ARG A 163 -11.04 -2.04 0.19
CA ARG A 163 -11.57 -3.39 0.43
C ARG A 163 -11.17 -4.37 -0.66
N MET A 164 -10.22 -4.02 -1.53
CA MET A 164 -9.67 -4.91 -2.55
C MET A 164 -10.75 -5.55 -3.44
N GLN A 165 -11.82 -4.81 -3.77
CA GLN A 165 -12.91 -5.31 -4.63
C GLN A 165 -12.48 -5.42 -6.10
N TRP A 166 -11.25 -5.00 -6.41
CA TRP A 166 -10.60 -5.12 -7.70
C TRP A 166 -9.96 -6.49 -7.96
N ALA A 167 -9.86 -7.36 -6.95
CA ALA A 167 -9.41 -8.74 -7.05
C ALA A 167 -10.45 -9.71 -6.49
N ALA A 168 -10.45 -10.96 -6.96
CA ALA A 168 -11.27 -11.99 -6.35
C ALA A 168 -10.69 -12.39 -4.98
N ASP A 169 -11.54 -12.83 -4.05
CA ASP A 169 -11.12 -13.16 -2.68
C ASP A 169 -10.01 -14.24 -2.62
N GLY A 170 -10.06 -15.21 -3.53
CA GLY A 170 -9.03 -16.25 -3.66
C GLY A 170 -7.70 -15.76 -4.24
N GLU A 171 -7.66 -14.54 -4.77
CA GLU A 171 -6.46 -13.89 -5.31
C GLU A 171 -5.79 -12.96 -4.28
N ILE A 172 -6.34 -12.85 -3.07
CA ILE A 172 -5.80 -12.03 -1.98
C ILE A 172 -5.01 -12.94 -1.02
N GLY A 173 -3.69 -12.96 -1.20
CA GLY A 173 -2.76 -13.67 -0.36
C GLY A 173 -2.65 -13.10 1.05
N GLU A 174 -2.25 -13.96 2.00
CA GLU A 174 -2.00 -13.57 3.38
C GLU A 174 -0.50 -13.52 3.68
N ILE A 175 -0.11 -12.46 4.37
CA ILE A 175 1.23 -12.26 4.93
C ILE A 175 1.08 -12.28 6.47
N PRO A 176 2.00 -12.91 7.21
CA PRO A 176 1.96 -12.91 8.68
C PRO A 176 2.00 -11.50 9.26
N THR A 177 1.28 -11.29 10.37
CA THR A 177 1.18 -9.98 11.07
C THR A 177 2.53 -9.36 11.44
N ALA A 178 3.57 -10.17 11.63
CA ALA A 178 4.93 -9.68 11.89
C ALA A 178 5.49 -8.74 10.80
N TRP A 179 4.94 -8.76 9.58
CA TRP A 179 5.31 -7.84 8.50
C TRP A 179 4.61 -6.47 8.54
N ASN A 180 3.46 -6.40 9.19
CA ASN A 180 2.68 -5.17 9.34
C ASN A 180 2.01 -5.21 10.71
N TRP A 181 2.79 -4.88 11.74
CA TRP A 181 2.31 -4.77 13.11
C TRP A 181 1.80 -3.36 13.36
N LEU A 182 0.58 -3.23 13.89
CA LEU A 182 -0.02 -1.95 14.21
C LEU A 182 0.18 -1.67 15.70
N GLU A 183 1.04 -0.73 16.05
CA GLU A 183 1.25 -0.34 17.45
C GLU A 183 -0.05 0.22 18.05
N GLY A 184 -0.32 -0.12 19.31
CA GLY A 184 -1.58 0.20 19.97
C GLY A 184 -2.75 -0.74 19.67
N TRP A 185 -2.52 -1.86 18.96
CA TRP A 185 -3.58 -2.81 18.54
C TRP A 185 -3.20 -4.29 18.69
#